data_AF-A0A1H7JNI4-F1
#
_entry.id   AF-A0A1H7JNI4-F1
#
_cell.length_a   1.000
_cell.length_b   1.000
_cell.length_c   1.000
_cell.angle_alpha   90.00
_cell.angle_beta   90.00
_cell.angle_gamma   90.00
#
_symmetry.space_group_name_H-M   'P 1'
#
loop_
_entity.id
_entity.type
_entity.pdbx_description
1 polymer ?
#
loop_
_entity_poly.entity_id
_entity_poly.type
_entity_poly.pdbx_seq_one_letter_code
_entity_poly.pdbx_strand_id
1 'polypeptide(L)'
;MVETCHKSAAGRSAGRLLAALLAVPLAAAGLSVFAAPAAAVPAGPTASVSMGDSYMSGEAGRWKGNSLTNSGSRDGTDRAWTGSGYDPARVYGTTAANGCDRSDSAEVNSAASVAQTKINLACSGATTVNVFRAAKGGQAFKGEAPQADQLAAVAAANKVKLITLSIGGNDLGFADVISTCVQDYLVWYSYCNDDQQAAIDGKMNAAMEGVAKSIDEIRAVMSGAGYAATDYRVVLQSAPSPTPRAADIRYPESGWTRANTGGCPLWDGDANWARDSLVPQISDRFAAVAAAKGVQFLDLRDTFDGHEICAKAAKQVTATSAPSGANSEWMRWLDMGRTTQGTLQESMHPNYFGQLALGRCLDLMYAKPSGNYACRNTAGQDHNGMFLTGRP
;
A
#
# COMPACT_ATOMS: atom_id res chain seq x y z
N MET A 1 -14.90 -87.42 8.49
CA MET A 1 -15.47 -87.57 9.84
C MET A 1 -16.38 -86.38 10.07
N VAL A 2 -17.67 -86.59 9.81
CA VAL A 2 -18.80 -86.52 10.77
C VAL A 2 -19.20 -85.06 11.06
N GLU A 3 -20.19 -84.50 10.36
CA GLU A 3 -21.64 -84.55 10.65
C GLU A 3 -22.05 -83.94 11.99
N THR A 4 -22.90 -82.91 11.96
CA THR A 4 -24.21 -82.78 12.67
C THR A 4 -24.65 -81.31 12.72
N CYS A 5 -25.90 -80.91 12.99
CA CYS A 5 -27.24 -81.18 12.44
C CYS A 5 -28.21 -80.23 13.22
N HIS A 6 -29.44 -80.02 12.70
CA HIS A 6 -30.66 -79.40 13.28
C HIS A 6 -30.85 -77.88 13.05
N LYS A 7 -31.88 -77.39 12.30
CA LYS A 7 -33.38 -77.42 12.47
C LYS A 7 -33.79 -76.76 13.82
N SER A 8 -34.84 -75.94 13.98
CA SER A 8 -35.94 -75.45 13.15
C SER A 8 -36.69 -74.35 13.94
N ALA A 9 -37.30 -73.41 13.20
CA ALA A 9 -38.65 -72.84 13.34
C ALA A 9 -39.21 -72.18 14.63
N ALA A 10 -39.85 -71.02 14.36
CA ALA A 10 -41.19 -70.57 14.79
C ALA A 10 -41.36 -69.75 16.08
N GLY A 11 -42.20 -68.71 15.98
CA GLY A 11 -42.91 -68.09 17.11
C GLY A 11 -43.23 -66.60 16.93
N ARG A 12 -44.42 -66.27 16.44
CA ARG A 12 -44.98 -64.91 16.36
C ARG A 12 -45.64 -64.46 17.67
N SER A 13 -45.69 -63.14 17.84
CA SER A 13 -46.82 -62.33 18.39
C SER A 13 -47.11 -62.32 19.90
N ALA A 14 -46.91 -61.16 20.54
CA ALA A 14 -47.83 -60.43 21.44
C ALA A 14 -47.07 -59.17 21.93
N GLY A 15 -47.62 -58.00 22.21
CA GLY A 15 -48.99 -57.50 22.30
C GLY A 15 -48.92 -55.97 22.40
N ARG A 16 -50.07 -55.34 22.15
CA ARG A 16 -50.26 -53.88 22.04
C ARG A 16 -50.01 -53.17 23.38
N LEU A 17 -49.14 -52.16 23.40
CA LEU A 17 -49.01 -51.19 24.49
C LEU A 17 -49.92 -49.98 24.20
N LEU A 18 -50.96 -49.79 25.02
CA LEU A 18 -51.67 -48.52 25.12
C LEU A 18 -50.80 -47.55 25.93
N ALA A 19 -50.29 -46.50 25.27
CA ALA A 19 -49.69 -45.35 25.95
C ALA A 19 -50.75 -44.26 26.12
N ALA A 20 -51.04 -43.90 27.37
CA ALA A 20 -51.93 -42.82 27.74
C ALA A 20 -51.27 -41.46 27.40
N LEU A 21 -51.97 -40.64 26.62
CA LEU A 21 -51.60 -39.26 26.32
C LEU A 21 -51.89 -38.36 27.53
N LEU A 22 -50.85 -38.00 28.27
CA LEU A 22 -50.85 -36.88 29.21
C LEU A 22 -50.48 -35.61 28.45
N ALA A 23 -51.47 -34.77 28.16
CA ALA A 23 -51.26 -33.44 27.60
C ALA A 23 -50.72 -32.50 28.69
N VAL A 24 -49.42 -32.20 28.62
CA VAL A 24 -48.78 -31.11 29.40
C VAL A 24 -48.88 -29.83 28.56
N PRO A 25 -49.46 -28.72 29.07
CA PRO A 25 -49.44 -27.46 28.35
C PRO A 25 -48.01 -26.90 28.37
N LEU A 26 -47.36 -26.88 27.20
CA LEU A 26 -46.13 -26.11 26.98
C LEU A 26 -46.48 -24.62 27.05
N ALA A 27 -46.20 -23.98 28.18
CA ALA A 27 -46.17 -22.53 28.25
C ALA A 27 -44.98 -22.04 27.39
N ALA A 28 -45.29 -21.53 26.20
CA ALA A 28 -44.32 -20.85 25.35
C ALA A 28 -43.92 -19.52 26.01
N ALA A 29 -42.90 -19.56 26.88
CA ALA A 29 -42.20 -18.36 27.31
C ALA A 29 -41.46 -17.81 26.10
N GLY A 30 -42.04 -16.79 25.46
CA GLY A 30 -41.37 -16.02 24.42
C GLY A 30 -40.11 -15.38 24.99
N LEU A 31 -38.96 -15.97 24.70
CA LEU A 31 -37.66 -15.34 24.87
C LEU A 31 -37.58 -14.19 23.86
N SER A 32 -38.04 -13.01 24.28
CA SER A 32 -37.75 -11.76 23.60
C SER A 32 -36.24 -11.55 23.67
N VAL A 33 -35.52 -11.95 22.62
CA VAL A 33 -34.13 -11.58 22.43
C VAL A 33 -34.13 -10.07 22.16
N PHE A 34 -33.90 -9.27 23.21
CA PHE A 34 -33.58 -7.87 23.04
C PHE A 34 -32.25 -7.81 22.29
N ALA A 35 -32.31 -7.54 20.98
CA ALA A 35 -31.13 -7.14 20.24
C ALA A 35 -30.53 -5.93 20.95
N ALA A 36 -29.29 -6.06 21.44
CA ALA A 36 -28.56 -4.91 21.96
C ALA A 36 -28.56 -3.83 20.85
N PRO A 37 -28.84 -2.56 21.18
CA PRO A 37 -28.78 -1.50 20.18
C PRO A 37 -27.39 -1.54 19.55
N ALA A 38 -27.34 -1.57 18.21
CA ALA A 38 -26.09 -1.44 17.49
C ALA A 38 -25.35 -0.23 18.05
N ALA A 39 -24.10 -0.42 18.50
CA ALA A 39 -23.29 0.68 18.99
C ALA A 39 -23.30 1.77 17.92
N ALA A 40 -23.80 2.96 18.27
CA ALA A 40 -23.87 4.06 17.32
C ALA A 40 -22.45 4.43 16.89
N VAL A 41 -22.22 4.64 15.59
CA VAL A 41 -20.95 5.14 15.06
C VAL A 41 -20.53 6.36 15.89
N PRO A 42 -19.27 6.41 16.37
CA PRO A 42 -18.82 7.50 17.22
C PRO A 42 -19.13 8.88 16.64
N ALA A 43 -19.59 9.80 17.48
CA ALA A 43 -19.73 11.20 17.10
C ALA A 43 -18.34 11.82 16.85
N GLY A 44 -18.20 12.68 15.85
CA GLY A 44 -16.93 13.27 15.48
C GLY A 44 -16.87 13.76 14.03
N PRO A 45 -15.78 14.42 13.63
CA PRO A 45 -15.55 14.80 12.23
C PRO A 45 -15.37 13.55 11.36
N THR A 46 -15.69 13.69 10.08
CA THR A 46 -15.35 12.65 9.09
C THR A 46 -13.84 12.49 8.99
N ALA A 47 -13.36 11.25 8.87
CA ALA A 47 -11.93 10.95 8.75
C ALA A 47 -11.59 10.04 7.57
N SER A 48 -10.44 10.31 6.95
CA SER A 48 -9.75 9.41 6.01
C SER A 48 -8.43 8.99 6.64
N VAL A 49 -8.15 7.68 6.64
CA VAL A 49 -6.97 7.11 7.29
C VAL A 49 -6.09 6.42 6.24
N SER A 50 -4.84 6.84 6.14
CA SER A 50 -3.79 6.12 5.40
C SER A 50 -3.06 5.17 6.35
N MET A 51 -2.88 3.93 5.91
CA MET A 51 -2.14 2.88 6.62
C MET A 51 -1.22 2.18 5.63
N GLY A 52 -0.07 1.70 6.06
CA GLY A 52 0.88 1.03 5.17
C GLY A 52 2.34 1.33 5.41
N ASP A 53 3.13 1.21 4.34
CA ASP A 53 4.57 1.42 4.32
C ASP A 53 4.96 2.85 3.90
N SER A 54 6.18 3.02 3.40
CA SER A 54 6.79 4.28 2.98
C SER A 54 6.07 4.97 1.83
N TYR A 55 5.44 4.22 0.92
CA TYR A 55 4.65 4.80 -0.16
C TYR A 55 3.43 5.54 0.40
N MET A 56 2.85 5.02 1.49
CA MET A 56 1.71 5.62 2.19
C MET A 56 2.12 6.68 3.20
N SER A 57 3.31 6.56 3.81
CA SER A 57 3.82 7.59 4.72
C SER A 57 4.12 8.89 3.96
N GLY A 58 4.43 8.79 2.68
CA GLY A 58 4.83 9.94 1.89
C GLY A 58 6.34 10.17 1.92
N GLU A 59 7.12 9.11 2.15
CA GLU A 59 8.56 9.14 2.09
C GLU A 59 9.03 9.76 0.77
N ALA A 60 10.13 10.53 0.82
CA ALA A 60 10.64 11.35 -0.26
C ALA A 60 9.75 12.55 -0.67
N GLY A 61 8.60 12.76 -0.02
CA GLY A 61 7.77 13.97 -0.17
C GLY A 61 8.53 15.29 0.10
N ARG A 62 9.72 15.21 0.68
CA ARG A 62 10.70 16.30 0.81
C ARG A 62 11.21 16.84 -0.53
N TRP A 63 11.22 16.05 -1.58
CA TRP A 63 11.88 16.39 -2.85
C TRP A 63 10.90 16.92 -3.89
N LYS A 64 11.16 18.08 -4.48
CA LYS A 64 10.45 18.61 -5.66
C LYS A 64 11.23 18.30 -6.93
N GLY A 65 11.24 17.03 -7.34
CA GLY A 65 12.10 16.54 -8.43
C GLY A 65 13.53 16.25 -7.98
N ASN A 66 14.41 15.99 -8.94
CA ASN A 66 15.81 15.60 -8.70
C ASN A 66 16.77 16.62 -9.32
N SER A 67 17.82 17.01 -8.61
CA SER A 67 18.87 17.93 -9.11
C SER A 67 20.26 17.41 -8.75
N LEU A 68 21.22 17.56 -9.68
CA LEU A 68 22.63 17.25 -9.48
C LEU A 68 23.32 18.21 -8.50
N THR A 69 22.71 19.36 -8.21
CA THR A 69 23.22 20.33 -7.25
C THR A 69 23.09 19.77 -5.83
N ASN A 70 24.21 19.57 -5.13
CA ASN A 70 24.25 19.01 -3.77
C ASN A 70 24.33 20.08 -2.66
N SER A 71 24.27 21.36 -3.01
CA SER A 71 24.39 22.50 -2.09
C SER A 71 23.14 23.38 -2.08
N GLY A 72 23.02 24.23 -1.05
CA GLY A 72 21.91 25.17 -0.90
C GLY A 72 20.54 24.49 -0.93
N SER A 73 19.59 25.07 -1.65
CA SER A 73 18.25 24.49 -1.85
C SER A 73 18.21 23.35 -2.88
N ARG A 74 19.35 22.97 -3.45
CA ARG A 74 19.48 21.94 -4.49
C ARG A 74 18.59 22.27 -5.69
N ASP A 75 18.80 23.46 -6.25
CA ASP A 75 17.96 24.09 -7.28
C ASP A 75 16.48 24.21 -6.92
N GLY A 76 16.17 24.29 -5.62
CA GLY A 76 14.80 24.37 -5.10
C GLY A 76 14.10 23.03 -4.96
N THR A 77 14.81 21.91 -5.13
CA THR A 77 14.24 20.57 -4.94
C THR A 77 14.07 20.22 -3.47
N ASP A 78 14.92 20.72 -2.56
CA ASP A 78 14.90 20.34 -1.15
C ASP A 78 13.94 21.19 -0.31
N ARG A 79 12.77 20.65 0.04
CA ARG A 79 11.78 21.34 0.89
C ARG A 79 12.24 21.49 2.35
N ALA A 80 13.28 20.78 2.78
CA ALA A 80 13.84 20.91 4.12
C ALA A 80 14.84 22.08 4.23
N TRP A 81 15.29 22.68 3.12
CA TRP A 81 16.26 23.77 3.15
C TRP A 81 15.75 24.99 3.92
N THR A 82 16.51 25.45 4.91
CA THR A 82 16.18 26.57 5.80
C THR A 82 16.82 27.90 5.39
N GLY A 83 17.66 27.90 4.35
CA GLY A 83 18.51 29.04 3.98
C GLY A 83 19.96 28.90 4.46
N SER A 84 20.21 28.08 5.49
CA SER A 84 21.55 27.82 6.02
C SER A 84 21.81 26.35 6.39
N GLY A 85 20.77 25.52 6.41
CA GLY A 85 20.85 24.09 6.70
C GLY A 85 19.60 23.35 6.25
N TYR A 86 19.39 22.14 6.77
CA TYR A 86 18.25 21.30 6.41
C TYR A 86 17.50 20.85 7.66
N ASP A 87 16.19 21.02 7.64
CA ASP A 87 15.28 20.56 8.70
C ASP A 87 14.17 19.67 8.10
N PRO A 88 14.37 18.33 8.10
CA PRO A 88 13.38 17.39 7.60
C PRO A 88 12.05 17.42 8.39
N ALA A 89 12.03 17.90 9.63
CA ALA A 89 10.80 17.99 10.42
C ALA A 89 9.80 18.99 9.82
N ARG A 90 10.24 19.91 8.96
CA ARG A 90 9.35 20.79 8.18
C ARG A 90 8.49 20.02 7.17
N VAL A 91 8.89 18.81 6.79
CA VAL A 91 8.18 17.95 5.84
C VAL A 91 7.54 16.77 6.55
N TYR A 92 8.30 16.07 7.41
CA TYR A 92 7.88 14.83 8.06
C TYR A 92 7.32 15.05 9.48
N GLY A 93 7.32 16.29 9.98
CA GLY A 93 6.93 16.59 11.36
C GLY A 93 7.78 15.85 12.38
N THR A 94 7.15 15.43 13.48
CA THR A 94 7.81 14.65 14.54
C THR A 94 8.29 13.28 14.07
N THR A 95 7.75 12.77 12.97
CA THR A 95 8.10 11.45 12.43
C THR A 95 9.43 11.42 11.67
N ALA A 96 10.03 12.60 11.43
CA ALA A 96 11.42 12.68 10.99
C ALA A 96 12.37 12.00 12.00
N ALA A 97 12.07 12.10 13.30
CA ALA A 97 12.95 11.62 14.36
C ALA A 97 12.94 10.10 14.52
N ASN A 98 11.78 9.46 14.34
CA ASN A 98 11.68 8.00 14.39
C ASN A 98 11.83 7.33 13.02
N GLY A 99 11.85 8.13 11.94
CA GLY A 99 12.01 7.66 10.57
C GLY A 99 10.74 7.02 10.02
N CYS A 100 9.55 7.28 10.56
CA CYS A 100 8.32 6.87 9.87
C CYS A 100 8.05 7.75 8.63
N ASP A 101 8.71 8.91 8.53
CA ASP A 101 8.76 9.77 7.34
C ASP A 101 7.37 10.09 6.77
N ARG A 102 6.46 10.51 7.66
CA ARG A 102 5.09 10.91 7.32
C ARG A 102 5.06 12.32 6.74
N SER A 103 5.09 12.44 5.42
CA SER A 103 5.13 13.75 4.76
C SER A 103 3.80 14.50 4.88
N ASP A 104 3.90 15.82 5.05
CA ASP A 104 2.81 16.77 4.87
C ASP A 104 2.14 16.69 3.48
N SER A 105 2.83 16.15 2.48
CA SER A 105 2.35 15.97 1.11
C SER A 105 1.83 14.57 0.80
N ALA A 106 1.96 13.62 1.74
CA ALA A 106 1.52 12.24 1.56
C ALA A 106 0.09 12.16 0.99
N GLU A 107 -0.20 11.12 0.21
CA GLU A 107 -1.47 10.92 -0.51
C GLU A 107 -2.72 11.38 0.27
N VAL A 108 -2.89 10.93 1.52
CA VAL A 108 -4.08 11.27 2.32
C VAL A 108 -4.17 12.76 2.65
N ASN A 109 -3.03 13.44 2.82
CA ASN A 109 -2.96 14.87 3.14
C ASN A 109 -3.21 15.73 1.90
N SER A 110 -2.71 15.31 0.74
CA SER A 110 -2.86 16.01 -0.54
C SER A 110 -4.23 15.78 -1.20
N ALA A 111 -4.95 14.69 -0.87
CA ALA A 111 -6.33 14.45 -1.31
C ALA A 111 -7.29 15.44 -0.62
N ALA A 112 -7.86 16.40 -1.35
CA ALA A 112 -8.59 17.53 -0.78
C ALA A 112 -9.99 17.17 -0.25
N SER A 113 -10.64 16.18 -0.85
CA SER A 113 -12.09 15.95 -0.72
C SER A 113 -12.45 14.73 0.12
N VAL A 114 -11.47 13.97 0.61
CA VAL A 114 -11.70 12.65 1.24
C VAL A 114 -12.35 12.70 2.62
N ALA A 115 -12.10 13.75 3.41
CA ALA A 115 -12.61 13.92 4.77
C ALA A 115 -12.26 15.29 5.39
N GLN A 116 -12.91 15.63 6.51
CA GLN A 116 -12.55 16.78 7.34
C GLN A 116 -11.21 16.57 8.06
N THR A 117 -10.98 15.36 8.57
CA THR A 117 -9.74 14.95 9.23
C THR A 117 -8.98 13.97 8.35
N LYS A 118 -7.68 14.21 8.14
CA LYS A 118 -6.80 13.36 7.35
C LYS A 118 -5.72 12.82 8.28
N ILE A 119 -5.61 11.50 8.35
CA ILE A 119 -4.76 10.82 9.34
C ILE A 119 -3.83 9.87 8.59
N ASN A 120 -2.53 9.99 8.85
CA ASN A 120 -1.53 9.08 8.31
C ASN A 120 -0.96 8.24 9.45
N LEU A 121 -1.26 6.94 9.45
CA LEU A 121 -0.72 5.95 10.38
C LEU A 121 0.40 5.11 9.74
N ALA A 122 0.60 5.23 8.42
CA ALA A 122 1.63 4.51 7.70
C ALA A 122 3.03 4.85 8.21
N CYS A 123 3.98 3.93 8.09
CA CYS A 123 5.33 4.16 8.56
C CYS A 123 6.33 3.57 7.57
N SER A 124 7.30 4.37 7.16
CA SER A 124 8.40 3.94 6.30
C SER A 124 9.06 2.65 6.81
N GLY A 125 9.23 1.67 5.92
CA GLY A 125 9.84 0.36 6.23
C GLY A 125 8.91 -0.64 6.94
N ALA A 126 7.64 -0.30 7.18
CA ALA A 126 6.68 -1.24 7.77
C ALA A 126 6.44 -2.45 6.84
N THR A 127 6.27 -3.62 7.44
CA THR A 127 5.75 -4.84 6.79
C THR A 127 4.34 -5.14 7.29
N THR A 128 3.68 -6.14 6.73
CA THR A 128 2.30 -6.52 7.10
C THR A 128 2.14 -6.78 8.60
N VAL A 129 3.16 -7.31 9.28
CA VAL A 129 3.13 -7.57 10.74
C VAL A 129 3.01 -6.30 11.57
N ASN A 130 3.43 -5.15 11.05
CA ASN A 130 3.30 -3.86 11.74
C ASN A 130 1.89 -3.27 11.62
N VAL A 131 1.05 -3.84 10.75
CA VAL A 131 -0.36 -3.44 10.62
C VAL A 131 -1.24 -4.20 11.59
N PHE A 132 -1.00 -5.49 11.84
CA PHE A 132 -1.90 -6.30 12.67
C PHE A 132 -2.06 -5.73 14.08
N ARG A 133 -3.20 -5.97 14.74
CA ARG A 133 -3.31 -5.66 16.18
C ARG A 133 -2.29 -6.47 16.98
N ALA A 134 -1.71 -5.89 18.03
CA ALA A 134 -0.75 -6.58 18.90
C ALA A 134 -1.33 -7.90 19.44
N ALA A 135 -2.60 -7.89 19.83
CA ALA A 135 -3.33 -9.07 20.32
C ALA A 135 -3.47 -10.21 19.28
N LYS A 136 -3.13 -9.95 18.01
CA LYS A 136 -3.18 -10.92 16.90
C LYS A 136 -1.80 -11.10 16.23
N GLY A 137 -0.74 -10.88 17.01
CA GLY A 137 0.65 -11.06 16.58
C GLY A 137 1.23 -9.86 15.84
N GLY A 138 0.60 -8.69 15.93
CA GLY A 138 1.17 -7.44 15.43
C GLY A 138 2.37 -6.98 16.23
N GLN A 139 3.29 -6.28 15.56
CA GLN A 139 4.53 -5.80 16.18
C GLN A 139 4.63 -4.28 16.10
N ALA A 140 4.97 -3.68 17.24
CA ALA A 140 5.36 -2.28 17.32
C ALA A 140 6.56 -2.01 16.39
N PHE A 141 6.65 -0.80 15.85
CA PHE A 141 7.68 -0.44 14.89
C PHE A 141 8.11 1.01 15.08
N LYS A 142 9.43 1.26 15.06
CA LYS A 142 10.01 2.61 15.22
C LYS A 142 9.45 3.39 16.43
N GLY A 143 9.23 2.67 17.54
CA GLY A 143 8.71 3.24 18.79
C GLY A 143 7.20 3.47 18.82
N GLU A 144 6.46 3.08 17.79
CA GLU A 144 5.01 3.22 17.71
C GLU A 144 4.29 1.87 17.82
N ALA A 145 3.08 1.88 18.37
CA ALA A 145 2.22 0.70 18.41
C ALA A 145 1.85 0.23 16.99
N PRO A 146 1.44 -1.04 16.80
CA PRO A 146 0.96 -1.50 15.49
C PRO A 146 -0.14 -0.61 14.93
N GLN A 147 -0.19 -0.44 13.61
CA GLN A 147 -1.06 0.56 12.98
C GLN A 147 -2.55 0.27 13.25
N ALA A 148 -2.99 -0.99 13.34
CA ALA A 148 -4.37 -1.31 13.71
C ALA A 148 -4.72 -0.91 15.15
N ASP A 149 -3.76 -0.95 16.08
CA ASP A 149 -4.00 -0.48 17.45
C ASP A 149 -4.08 1.05 17.50
N GLN A 150 -3.30 1.75 16.67
CA GLN A 150 -3.45 3.19 16.47
C GLN A 150 -4.80 3.54 15.83
N LEU A 151 -5.25 2.75 14.84
CA LEU A 151 -6.56 2.90 14.20
C LEU A 151 -7.71 2.78 15.20
N ALA A 152 -7.59 1.94 16.24
CA ALA A 152 -8.64 1.82 17.25
C ALA A 152 -8.92 3.15 17.98
N ALA A 153 -7.87 3.89 18.32
CA ALA A 153 -8.00 5.22 18.93
C ALA A 153 -8.60 6.23 17.94
N VAL A 154 -8.20 6.17 16.67
CA VAL A 154 -8.76 7.02 15.61
C VAL A 154 -10.24 6.74 15.40
N ALA A 155 -10.63 5.46 15.29
CA ALA A 155 -12.00 5.03 15.05
C ALA A 155 -12.93 5.45 16.19
N ALA A 156 -12.45 5.41 17.44
CA ALA A 156 -13.20 5.84 18.61
C ALA A 156 -13.47 7.37 18.65
N ALA A 157 -12.63 8.18 18.00
CA ALA A 157 -12.69 9.64 18.06
C ALA A 157 -13.25 10.30 16.78
N ASN A 158 -13.49 9.55 15.71
CA ASN A 158 -13.86 10.09 14.40
C ASN A 158 -15.03 9.33 13.79
N LYS A 159 -15.53 9.81 12.65
CA LYS A 159 -16.37 9.06 11.71
C LYS A 159 -15.51 8.65 10.52
N VAL A 160 -14.79 7.55 10.64
CA VAL A 160 -13.94 7.05 9.55
C VAL A 160 -14.80 6.68 8.34
N LYS A 161 -14.48 7.25 7.18
CA LYS A 161 -15.18 7.01 5.90
C LYS A 161 -14.35 6.27 4.88
N LEU A 162 -13.04 6.41 4.96
CA LEU A 162 -12.09 5.80 4.03
C LEU A 162 -10.86 5.35 4.80
N ILE A 163 -10.42 4.12 4.52
CA ILE A 163 -9.14 3.59 4.93
C ILE A 163 -8.40 3.16 3.66
N THR A 164 -7.26 3.78 3.38
CA THR A 164 -6.41 3.39 2.24
C THR A 164 -5.22 2.61 2.77
N LEU A 165 -4.94 1.47 2.13
CA LEU A 165 -3.88 0.55 2.50
C LEU A 165 -2.97 0.28 1.30
N SER A 166 -1.66 0.45 1.49
CA SER A 166 -0.62 -0.19 0.67
C SER A 166 0.45 -0.74 1.59
N ILE A 167 0.63 -2.06 1.58
CA ILE A 167 1.58 -2.77 2.41
C ILE A 167 1.96 -4.08 1.71
N GLY A 168 3.11 -4.65 2.02
CA GLY A 168 3.58 -5.93 1.45
C GLY A 168 4.79 -5.80 0.53
N GLY A 169 5.12 -4.59 0.05
CA GLY A 169 6.34 -4.37 -0.76
C GLY A 169 7.61 -4.71 0.02
N ASN A 170 7.65 -4.35 1.31
CA ASN A 170 8.75 -4.71 2.21
C ASN A 170 8.77 -6.20 2.55
N ASP A 171 7.62 -6.86 2.66
CA ASP A 171 7.52 -8.32 2.86
C ASP A 171 8.08 -9.10 1.65
N LEU A 172 7.94 -8.55 0.44
CA LEU A 172 8.56 -9.09 -0.78
C LEU A 172 10.08 -8.82 -0.85
N GLY A 173 10.61 -7.91 -0.02
CA GLY A 173 12.02 -7.51 -0.05
C GLY A 173 12.37 -6.64 -1.25
N PHE A 174 11.46 -5.77 -1.71
CA PHE A 174 11.66 -4.96 -2.91
C PHE A 174 12.91 -4.06 -2.85
N ALA A 175 13.28 -3.58 -1.65
CA ALA A 175 14.52 -2.83 -1.45
C ALA A 175 15.79 -3.66 -1.77
N ASP A 176 15.78 -4.96 -1.43
CA ASP A 176 16.90 -5.87 -1.72
C ASP A 176 16.96 -6.19 -3.22
N VAL A 177 15.80 -6.31 -3.88
CA VAL A 177 15.69 -6.48 -5.34
C VAL A 177 16.34 -5.30 -6.05
N ILE A 178 15.94 -4.07 -5.70
CA ILE A 178 16.53 -2.85 -6.25
C ILE A 178 18.04 -2.84 -5.99
N SER A 179 18.45 -3.10 -4.74
CA SER A 179 19.88 -3.08 -4.38
C SER A 179 20.71 -4.08 -5.19
N THR A 180 20.17 -5.27 -5.44
CA THR A 180 20.84 -6.31 -6.24
C THR A 180 20.97 -5.87 -7.70
N CYS A 181 19.88 -5.39 -8.31
CA CYS A 181 19.92 -4.90 -9.70
C CYS A 181 20.89 -3.73 -9.89
N VAL A 182 20.97 -2.83 -8.91
CA VAL A 182 21.93 -1.73 -8.93
C VAL A 182 23.37 -2.23 -8.79
N GLN A 183 23.63 -3.23 -7.94
CA GLN A 183 24.95 -3.84 -7.80
C GLN A 183 25.37 -4.57 -9.08
N ASP A 184 24.45 -5.31 -9.70
CA ASP A 184 24.67 -6.02 -10.95
C ASP A 184 24.97 -5.05 -12.10
N TYR A 185 24.34 -3.88 -12.10
CA TYR A 185 24.67 -2.79 -13.03
C TYR A 185 26.06 -2.19 -12.79
N LEU A 186 26.39 -1.86 -11.54
CA LEU A 186 27.59 -1.07 -11.23
C LEU A 186 28.88 -1.89 -11.12
N VAL A 187 28.78 -3.15 -10.71
CA VAL A 187 29.92 -3.97 -10.30
C VAL A 187 30.09 -5.18 -11.21
N TRP A 188 29.00 -5.91 -11.43
CA TRP A 188 29.05 -7.25 -12.05
C TRP A 188 28.81 -7.25 -13.56
N TYR A 189 28.24 -6.17 -14.10
CA TYR A 189 27.86 -6.03 -15.50
C TYR A 189 26.97 -7.18 -16.00
N SER A 190 26.00 -7.56 -15.16
CA SER A 190 25.02 -8.63 -15.41
C SER A 190 23.59 -8.13 -15.21
N TYR A 191 22.62 -8.88 -15.69
CA TYR A 191 21.20 -8.65 -15.39
C TYR A 191 20.83 -9.31 -14.05
N CYS A 192 19.86 -8.73 -13.34
CA CYS A 192 19.35 -9.29 -12.08
C CYS A 192 18.01 -10.03 -12.24
N ASN A 193 17.29 -9.79 -13.34
CA ASN A 193 15.87 -10.11 -13.43
C ASN A 193 15.51 -11.58 -13.23
N ASP A 194 16.36 -12.51 -13.66
CA ASP A 194 16.13 -13.95 -13.56
C ASP A 194 16.17 -14.42 -12.09
N ASP A 195 17.25 -14.11 -11.38
CA ASP A 195 17.43 -14.48 -9.97
C ASP A 195 16.40 -13.77 -9.08
N GLN A 196 16.12 -12.50 -9.36
CA GLN A 196 15.17 -11.71 -8.56
C GLN A 196 13.72 -12.14 -8.78
N GLN A 197 13.33 -12.58 -9.98
CA GLN A 197 11.98 -13.10 -10.24
C GLN A 197 11.69 -14.31 -9.34
N ALA A 198 12.61 -15.28 -9.28
CA ALA A 198 12.45 -16.46 -8.45
C ALA A 198 12.38 -16.11 -6.94
N ALA A 199 13.21 -15.17 -6.49
CA ALA A 199 13.21 -14.70 -5.10
C ALA A 199 11.87 -14.05 -4.69
N ILE A 200 11.30 -13.23 -5.57
CA ILE A 200 10.01 -12.58 -5.35
C ILE A 200 8.87 -13.59 -5.38
N ASP A 201 8.86 -14.50 -6.35
CA ASP A 201 7.84 -15.54 -6.47
C ASP A 201 7.79 -16.41 -5.21
N GLY A 202 8.95 -16.74 -4.64
CA GLY A 202 9.06 -17.50 -3.39
C GLY A 202 8.44 -16.79 -2.17
N LYS A 203 8.37 -15.46 -2.17
CA LYS A 203 7.80 -14.64 -1.09
C LYS A 203 6.35 -14.21 -1.35
N MET A 204 5.91 -14.26 -2.61
CA MET A 204 4.63 -13.69 -3.07
C MET A 204 3.42 -14.21 -2.28
N ASN A 205 3.32 -15.52 -2.05
CA ASN A 205 2.18 -16.10 -1.34
C ASN A 205 2.08 -15.57 0.10
N ALA A 206 3.19 -15.65 0.86
CA ALA A 206 3.23 -15.22 2.26
C ALA A 206 2.98 -13.71 2.40
N ALA A 207 3.55 -12.89 1.51
CA ALA A 207 3.29 -11.45 1.50
C ALA A 207 1.79 -11.16 1.29
N MET A 208 1.15 -11.82 0.30
CA MET A 208 -0.28 -11.61 0.02
C MET A 208 -1.19 -12.13 1.14
N GLU A 209 -0.81 -13.21 1.83
CA GLU A 209 -1.50 -13.65 3.06
C GLU A 209 -1.40 -12.58 4.17
N GLY A 210 -0.23 -11.95 4.31
CA GLY A 210 -0.03 -10.82 5.20
C GLY A 210 -0.96 -9.65 4.86
N VAL A 211 -1.03 -9.23 3.59
CA VAL A 211 -1.92 -8.15 3.12
C VAL A 211 -3.38 -8.50 3.40
N ALA A 212 -3.79 -9.73 3.10
CA ALA A 212 -5.13 -10.24 3.36
C ALA A 212 -5.47 -10.16 4.86
N LYS A 213 -4.55 -10.57 5.73
CA LYS A 213 -4.71 -10.47 7.18
C LYS A 213 -4.74 -9.01 7.67
N SER A 214 -3.98 -8.09 7.06
CA SER A 214 -4.03 -6.66 7.40
C SER A 214 -5.45 -6.10 7.21
N ILE A 215 -6.14 -6.48 6.13
CA ILE A 215 -7.53 -6.09 5.87
C ILE A 215 -8.48 -6.68 6.93
N ASP A 216 -8.29 -7.94 7.33
CA ASP A 216 -9.11 -8.57 8.38
C ASP A 216 -8.93 -7.87 9.74
N GLU A 217 -7.69 -7.49 10.08
CA GLU A 217 -7.39 -6.80 11.34
C GLU A 217 -7.96 -5.38 11.35
N ILE A 218 -7.89 -4.65 10.23
CA ILE A 218 -8.58 -3.36 10.07
C ILE A 218 -10.08 -3.52 10.32
N ARG A 219 -10.73 -4.51 9.68
CA ARG A 219 -12.16 -4.77 9.88
C ARG A 219 -12.52 -5.09 11.32
N ALA A 220 -11.68 -5.88 11.97
CA ALA A 220 -11.91 -6.25 13.36
C ALA A 220 -11.75 -5.05 14.32
N VAL A 221 -10.83 -4.12 14.05
CA VAL A 221 -10.74 -2.84 14.78
C VAL A 221 -12.01 -2.02 14.58
N MET A 222 -12.43 -1.83 13.32
CA MET A 222 -13.59 -1.01 13.00
C MET A 222 -14.88 -1.58 13.61
N SER A 223 -15.09 -2.89 13.49
CA SER A 223 -16.21 -3.60 14.13
C SER A 223 -16.17 -3.47 15.65
N GLY A 224 -14.99 -3.63 16.27
CA GLY A 224 -14.79 -3.42 17.71
C GLY A 224 -15.07 -1.99 18.17
N ALA A 225 -14.89 -1.00 17.29
CA ALA A 225 -15.24 0.40 17.53
C ALA A 225 -16.70 0.74 17.20
N GLY A 226 -17.53 -0.24 16.84
CA GLY A 226 -18.96 -0.07 16.58
C GLY A 226 -19.34 0.28 15.14
N TYR A 227 -18.40 0.24 14.20
CA TYR A 227 -18.69 0.50 12.78
C TYR A 227 -19.30 -0.72 12.11
N ALA A 228 -20.39 -0.52 11.38
CA ALA A 228 -20.86 -1.45 10.37
C ALA A 228 -19.93 -1.41 9.15
N ALA A 229 -19.88 -2.51 8.39
CA ALA A 229 -19.09 -2.59 7.15
C ALA A 229 -19.53 -1.57 6.08
N THR A 230 -20.74 -1.01 6.19
CA THR A 230 -21.27 0.03 5.31
C THR A 230 -20.88 1.45 5.72
N ASP A 231 -20.30 1.65 6.90
CA ASP A 231 -19.99 2.99 7.42
C ASP A 231 -18.71 3.59 6.83
N TYR A 232 -17.81 2.72 6.36
CA TYR A 232 -16.50 3.05 5.83
C TYR A 232 -16.15 2.15 4.64
N ARG A 233 -15.18 2.57 3.84
CA ARG A 233 -14.61 1.76 2.76
C ARG A 233 -13.13 1.50 3.01
N VAL A 234 -12.66 0.35 2.55
CA VAL A 234 -11.23 0.04 2.45
C VAL A 234 -10.85 0.07 0.97
N VAL A 235 -9.79 0.80 0.64
CA VAL A 235 -9.14 0.78 -0.67
C VAL A 235 -7.76 0.16 -0.48
N LEU A 236 -7.54 -1.01 -1.07
CA LEU A 236 -6.19 -1.55 -1.24
C LEU A 236 -5.61 -0.98 -2.52
N GLN A 237 -4.35 -0.58 -2.52
CA GLN A 237 -3.70 -0.06 -3.73
C GLN A 237 -2.33 -0.69 -3.98
N SER A 238 -1.93 -0.75 -5.25
CA SER A 238 -0.55 -1.07 -5.62
C SER A 238 0.34 0.18 -5.51
N ALA A 239 1.63 0.04 -5.78
CA ALA A 239 2.55 1.16 -5.96
C ALA A 239 2.67 1.57 -7.43
N PRO A 240 3.05 2.83 -7.74
CA PRO A 240 3.55 3.20 -9.06
C PRO A 240 4.91 2.57 -9.33
N SER A 241 5.21 2.29 -10.61
CA SER A 241 6.56 1.86 -10.97
C SER A 241 7.57 3.02 -10.86
N PRO A 242 8.77 2.77 -10.31
CA PRO A 242 9.79 3.80 -10.18
C PRO A 242 10.57 4.04 -11.49
N THR A 243 10.67 3.04 -12.37
CA THR A 243 11.47 3.10 -13.60
C THR A 243 10.56 3.03 -14.83
N PRO A 244 10.87 3.73 -15.94
CA PRO A 244 10.20 3.52 -17.21
C PRO A 244 10.75 2.27 -17.90
N ARG A 245 10.17 1.90 -19.05
CA ARG A 245 10.75 0.88 -19.95
C ARG A 245 12.08 1.39 -20.50
N ALA A 246 12.95 0.47 -20.92
CA ALA A 246 14.25 0.80 -21.51
C ALA A 246 14.16 1.84 -22.65
N ALA A 247 13.18 1.66 -23.54
CA ALA A 247 12.95 2.55 -24.68
C ALA A 247 12.62 3.99 -24.27
N ASP A 248 12.17 4.20 -23.03
CA ASP A 248 11.76 5.48 -22.47
C ASP A 248 12.77 6.05 -21.47
N ILE A 249 13.88 5.36 -21.22
CA ILE A 249 15.00 5.88 -20.42
C ILE A 249 15.80 6.89 -21.25
N ARG A 250 16.03 8.08 -20.69
CA ARG A 250 16.76 9.21 -21.30
C ARG A 250 18.23 8.90 -21.60
N TYR A 251 18.84 8.03 -20.81
CA TYR A 251 20.26 7.70 -20.88
C TYR A 251 20.48 6.31 -21.46
N PRO A 252 21.47 6.10 -22.35
CA PRO A 252 21.80 4.77 -22.84
C PRO A 252 22.29 3.88 -21.68
N GLU A 253 22.13 2.56 -21.81
CA GLU A 253 22.65 1.61 -20.81
C GLU A 253 24.19 1.55 -20.82
N SER A 254 24.81 1.89 -21.95
CA SER A 254 26.27 2.00 -22.10
C SER A 254 26.84 3.22 -21.36
N GLY A 255 28.00 3.03 -20.72
CA GLY A 255 28.67 4.10 -19.97
C GLY A 255 28.06 4.30 -18.58
N TRP A 256 28.24 5.49 -18.01
CA TRP A 256 27.91 5.75 -16.59
C TRP A 256 26.82 6.78 -16.37
N THR A 257 26.16 7.28 -17.42
CA THR A 257 25.19 8.39 -17.29
C THR A 257 23.94 7.99 -16.53
N ARG A 258 23.49 6.72 -16.62
CA ARG A 258 22.38 6.21 -15.79
C ARG A 258 22.69 6.29 -14.29
N ALA A 259 23.93 5.97 -13.91
CA ALA A 259 24.40 6.04 -12.54
C ALA A 259 24.72 7.48 -12.09
N ASN A 260 25.68 8.13 -12.76
CA ASN A 260 26.29 9.38 -12.29
C ASN A 260 25.43 10.63 -12.52
N THR A 261 24.48 10.56 -13.46
CA THR A 261 23.63 11.70 -13.83
C THR A 261 22.17 11.39 -13.54
N GLY A 262 21.69 10.24 -14.03
CA GLY A 262 20.27 9.88 -13.94
C GLY A 262 19.80 9.42 -12.56
N GLY A 263 20.65 8.71 -11.83
CA GLY A 263 20.25 7.99 -10.62
C GLY A 263 19.26 6.84 -10.91
N CYS A 264 19.42 6.17 -12.05
CA CYS A 264 18.67 5.00 -12.50
C CYS A 264 19.61 3.89 -13.05
N PRO A 265 20.60 3.41 -12.28
CA PRO A 265 21.55 2.38 -12.73
C PRO A 265 20.86 1.00 -12.86
N LEU A 266 20.12 0.81 -13.95
CA LEU A 266 19.45 -0.43 -14.34
C LEU A 266 19.79 -0.75 -15.79
N TRP A 267 19.96 -2.03 -16.10
CA TRP A 267 20.08 -2.49 -17.49
C TRP A 267 18.73 -2.43 -18.21
N ASP A 268 18.76 -2.42 -19.54
CA ASP A 268 17.52 -2.38 -20.34
C ASP A 268 16.61 -3.58 -20.06
N GLY A 269 17.21 -4.77 -19.95
CA GLY A 269 16.50 -6.00 -19.58
C GLY A 269 15.81 -5.91 -18.22
N ASP A 270 16.48 -5.35 -17.21
CA ASP A 270 15.94 -5.24 -15.85
C ASP A 270 14.84 -4.17 -15.77
N ALA A 271 15.01 -3.05 -16.46
CA ALA A 271 13.99 -2.00 -16.54
C ALA A 271 12.72 -2.50 -17.24
N ASN A 272 12.86 -3.25 -18.34
CA ASN A 272 11.73 -3.85 -19.05
C ASN A 272 11.06 -4.94 -18.20
N TRP A 273 11.83 -5.83 -17.56
CA TRP A 273 11.28 -6.84 -16.66
C TRP A 273 10.50 -6.22 -15.51
N ALA A 274 11.06 -5.20 -14.85
CA ALA A 274 10.38 -4.50 -13.77
C ALA A 274 9.03 -3.93 -14.25
N ARG A 275 9.02 -3.30 -15.43
CA ARG A 275 7.85 -2.63 -15.99
C ARG A 275 6.78 -3.55 -16.56
N ASP A 276 7.17 -4.59 -17.26
CA ASP A 276 6.28 -5.42 -18.06
C ASP A 276 5.86 -6.71 -17.35
N SER A 277 6.64 -7.16 -16.37
CA SER A 277 6.41 -8.42 -15.66
C SER A 277 6.21 -8.21 -14.17
N LEU A 278 7.22 -7.69 -13.47
CA LEU A 278 7.21 -7.70 -11.99
C LEU A 278 6.13 -6.81 -11.38
N VAL A 279 6.12 -5.51 -11.73
CA VAL A 279 5.15 -4.57 -11.16
C VAL A 279 3.71 -4.99 -11.54
N PRO A 280 3.42 -5.40 -12.80
CA PRO A 280 2.13 -5.98 -13.14
C PRO A 280 1.75 -7.20 -12.30
N GLN A 281 2.66 -8.16 -12.13
CA GLN A 281 2.41 -9.36 -11.32
C GLN A 281 2.03 -9.00 -9.89
N ILE A 282 2.78 -8.09 -9.24
CA ILE A 282 2.48 -7.64 -7.87
C ILE A 282 1.10 -6.96 -7.82
N SER A 283 0.82 -6.01 -8.73
CA SER A 283 -0.48 -5.31 -8.76
C SER A 283 -1.66 -6.27 -8.97
N ASP A 284 -1.50 -7.29 -9.81
CA ASP A 284 -2.53 -8.31 -10.02
C ASP A 284 -2.76 -9.20 -8.79
N ARG A 285 -1.70 -9.50 -8.03
CA ARG A 285 -1.82 -10.23 -6.77
C ARG A 285 -2.50 -9.41 -5.68
N PHE A 286 -2.23 -8.11 -5.60
CA PHE A 286 -2.97 -7.21 -4.71
C PHE A 286 -4.45 -7.11 -5.12
N ALA A 287 -4.75 -6.98 -6.42
CA ALA A 287 -6.12 -6.95 -6.90
C ALA A 287 -6.89 -8.24 -6.58
N ALA A 288 -6.24 -9.40 -6.68
CA ALA A 288 -6.81 -10.68 -6.26
C ALA A 288 -7.13 -10.71 -4.75
N VAL A 289 -6.24 -10.18 -3.91
CA VAL A 289 -6.50 -10.02 -2.46
C VAL A 289 -7.68 -9.08 -2.22
N ALA A 290 -7.73 -7.95 -2.90
CA ALA A 290 -8.84 -7.00 -2.78
C ALA A 290 -10.18 -7.64 -3.14
N ALA A 291 -10.24 -8.36 -4.26
CA ALA A 291 -11.41 -9.10 -4.70
C ALA A 291 -11.84 -10.18 -3.69
N ALA A 292 -10.89 -11.00 -3.21
CA ALA A 292 -11.14 -12.05 -2.23
C ALA A 292 -11.64 -11.48 -0.88
N LYS A 293 -11.18 -10.29 -0.51
CA LYS A 293 -11.63 -9.59 0.70
C LYS A 293 -12.87 -8.72 0.47
N GLY A 294 -13.32 -8.50 -0.76
CA GLY A 294 -14.43 -7.61 -1.05
C GLY A 294 -14.14 -6.16 -0.64
N VAL A 295 -12.92 -5.69 -0.89
CA VAL A 295 -12.53 -4.27 -0.75
C VAL A 295 -12.24 -3.69 -2.14
N GLN A 296 -12.26 -2.37 -2.28
CA GLN A 296 -11.95 -1.76 -3.57
C GLN A 296 -10.45 -1.84 -3.85
N PHE A 297 -10.11 -1.87 -5.14
CA PHE A 297 -8.73 -1.82 -5.60
C PHE A 297 -8.44 -0.57 -6.44
N LEU A 298 -7.33 0.11 -6.10
CA LEU A 298 -6.77 1.20 -6.89
C LEU A 298 -5.41 0.76 -7.47
N ASP A 299 -5.37 0.56 -8.79
CA ASP A 299 -4.14 0.22 -9.50
C ASP A 299 -3.34 1.47 -9.81
N LEU A 300 -2.14 1.52 -9.25
CA LEU A 300 -1.24 2.63 -9.43
C LEU A 300 -0.06 2.33 -10.36
N ARG A 301 0.06 1.11 -10.92
CA ARG A 301 1.28 0.64 -11.61
C ARG A 301 1.79 1.57 -12.71
N ASP A 302 0.86 2.20 -13.43
CA ASP A 302 1.13 3.08 -14.59
C ASP A 302 0.85 4.56 -14.30
N THR A 303 0.64 4.91 -13.02
CA THR A 303 0.24 6.27 -12.63
C THR A 303 1.28 7.31 -13.04
N PHE A 304 2.55 6.92 -13.04
CA PHE A 304 3.70 7.80 -13.23
C PHE A 304 4.34 7.66 -14.62
N ASP A 305 3.67 7.05 -15.59
CA ASP A 305 4.18 6.93 -16.95
C ASP A 305 4.62 8.30 -17.50
N GLY A 306 5.87 8.41 -17.95
CA GLY A 306 6.49 9.66 -18.40
C GLY A 306 7.07 10.54 -17.28
N HIS A 307 6.90 10.19 -16.01
CA HIS A 307 7.40 10.89 -14.83
C HIS A 307 8.27 10.04 -13.90
N GLU A 308 8.60 8.82 -14.31
CA GLU A 308 9.52 7.92 -13.62
C GLU A 308 10.95 8.48 -13.60
N ILE A 309 11.83 7.88 -12.80
CA ILE A 309 13.25 8.29 -12.80
C ILE A 309 13.84 8.04 -14.19
N CYS A 310 14.57 9.04 -14.71
CA CYS A 310 15.17 9.01 -16.03
C CYS A 310 14.20 8.93 -17.21
N ALA A 311 12.89 9.09 -17.02
CA ALA A 311 11.95 9.10 -18.14
C ALA A 311 12.29 10.23 -19.14
N LYS A 312 12.22 9.94 -20.44
CA LYS A 312 12.46 10.92 -21.53
C LYS A 312 11.50 12.10 -21.48
N ALA A 313 10.25 11.86 -21.04
CA ALA A 313 9.22 12.88 -20.93
C ALA A 313 9.37 13.77 -19.67
N ALA A 314 10.12 13.32 -18.68
CA ALA A 314 10.44 14.08 -17.47
C ALA A 314 11.77 14.83 -17.61
N LYS A 315 12.09 15.69 -16.64
CA LYS A 315 13.35 16.44 -16.56
C LYS A 315 13.87 16.49 -15.12
N GLN A 316 15.18 16.46 -15.00
CA GLN A 316 15.84 16.88 -13.76
C GLN A 316 15.75 18.40 -13.62
N VAL A 317 15.70 18.86 -12.38
CA VAL A 317 15.71 20.27 -12.01
C VAL A 317 17.13 20.79 -12.10
N THR A 318 17.26 22.01 -12.63
CA THR A 318 18.55 22.73 -12.72
C THR A 318 18.34 24.20 -12.35
N ALA A 319 19.42 24.95 -12.18
CA ALA A 319 19.36 26.40 -11.94
C ALA A 319 18.56 27.19 -12.99
N THR A 320 18.38 26.66 -14.21
CA THR A 320 17.61 27.30 -15.30
C THR A 320 16.29 26.59 -15.61
N SER A 321 16.01 25.45 -14.97
CA SER A 321 14.77 24.69 -15.13
C SER A 321 14.22 24.36 -13.75
N ALA A 322 13.36 25.25 -13.23
CA ALA A 322 12.78 25.14 -11.90
C ALA A 322 11.92 23.86 -11.74
N PRO A 323 11.71 23.39 -10.49
CA PRO A 323 10.79 22.29 -10.20
C PRO A 323 9.40 22.53 -10.77
N SER A 324 8.83 21.52 -11.44
CA SER A 324 7.52 21.61 -12.06
C SER A 324 6.79 20.28 -11.98
N GLY A 325 5.56 20.29 -11.47
CA GLY A 325 4.72 19.08 -11.45
C GLY A 325 4.42 18.54 -12.85
N ALA A 326 4.45 19.38 -13.89
CA ALA A 326 4.15 18.96 -15.26
C ALA A 326 5.35 18.35 -16.01
N ASN A 327 6.58 18.59 -15.55
CA ASN A 327 7.78 18.21 -16.30
C ASN A 327 8.86 17.52 -15.46
N SER A 328 8.85 17.65 -14.14
CA SER A 328 9.83 17.00 -13.28
C SER A 328 9.52 15.51 -13.11
N GLU A 329 10.56 14.74 -12.83
CA GLU A 329 10.41 13.36 -12.34
C GLU A 329 9.59 13.38 -11.04
N TRP A 330 8.65 12.45 -10.89
CA TRP A 330 7.75 12.30 -9.73
C TRP A 330 8.25 11.27 -8.72
N MET A 331 9.38 10.64 -9.03
CA MET A 331 10.05 9.68 -8.18
C MET A 331 11.42 10.22 -7.76
N ARG A 332 11.86 9.88 -6.56
CA ARG A 332 13.21 10.18 -6.10
C ARG A 332 14.19 9.21 -6.75
N TRP A 333 15.27 9.74 -7.32
CA TRP A 333 16.33 8.92 -7.89
C TRP A 333 17.01 7.99 -6.87
N LEU A 334 17.84 7.06 -7.34
CA LEU A 334 18.68 6.26 -6.46
C LEU A 334 19.86 7.10 -6.00
N ASP A 335 19.90 7.43 -4.71
CA ASP A 335 21.14 7.89 -4.09
C ASP A 335 22.00 6.67 -3.77
N MET A 336 23.13 6.52 -4.47
CA MET A 336 24.07 5.42 -4.26
C MET A 336 25.11 5.76 -3.17
N GLY A 337 24.75 6.60 -2.19
CA GLY A 337 25.66 7.14 -1.18
C GLY A 337 26.66 8.17 -1.72
N ARG A 338 26.42 8.67 -2.93
CA ARG A 338 27.34 9.59 -3.64
C ARG A 338 26.88 11.03 -3.58
N THR A 339 25.56 11.27 -3.51
CA THR A 339 25.02 12.63 -3.60
C THR A 339 24.84 13.27 -2.23
N THR A 340 24.74 12.47 -1.16
CA THR A 340 24.40 12.91 0.22
C THR A 340 23.08 13.68 0.28
N GLN A 341 22.23 13.49 -0.74
CA GLN A 341 21.06 14.32 -0.93
C GLN A 341 19.83 13.71 -0.27
N GLY A 342 19.77 13.81 1.06
CA GLY A 342 18.70 13.17 1.84
C GLY A 342 19.20 11.86 2.45
N THR A 343 18.26 10.99 2.80
CA THR A 343 18.56 9.64 3.28
C THR A 343 18.54 8.65 2.11
N LEU A 344 19.27 7.54 2.22
CA LEU A 344 19.25 6.51 1.17
C LEU A 344 17.87 5.88 1.02
N GLN A 345 17.13 5.82 2.14
CA GLN A 345 15.78 5.29 2.25
C GLN A 345 14.86 5.97 1.24
N GLU A 346 14.90 7.30 1.13
CA GLU A 346 14.04 8.10 0.24
C GLU A 346 14.17 7.73 -1.26
N SER A 347 15.20 6.96 -1.65
CA SER A 347 15.39 6.49 -3.03
C SER A 347 14.19 5.70 -3.54
N MET A 348 13.83 5.89 -4.82
CA MET A 348 12.76 5.14 -5.49
C MET A 348 11.38 5.28 -4.82
N HIS A 349 11.13 6.36 -4.08
CA HIS A 349 9.82 6.71 -3.56
C HIS A 349 9.19 7.90 -4.30
N PRO A 350 7.84 8.02 -4.32
CA PRO A 350 7.18 9.19 -4.89
C PRO A 350 7.60 10.46 -4.16
N ASN A 351 8.14 11.40 -4.91
CA ASN A 351 8.54 12.70 -4.39
C ASN A 351 7.32 13.63 -4.21
N TYR A 352 7.51 14.89 -3.83
CA TYR A 352 6.42 15.85 -3.63
C TYR A 352 5.37 15.85 -4.75
N PHE A 353 5.79 15.88 -6.01
CA PHE A 353 4.85 15.89 -7.15
C PHE A 353 4.14 14.55 -7.31
N GLY A 354 4.86 13.44 -7.11
CA GLY A 354 4.26 12.10 -7.10
C GLY A 354 3.22 11.95 -5.99
N GLN A 355 3.50 12.44 -4.79
CA GLN A 355 2.56 12.40 -3.67
C GLN A 355 1.29 13.24 -3.92
N LEU A 356 1.41 14.39 -4.60
CA LEU A 356 0.25 15.15 -5.05
C LEU A 356 -0.58 14.40 -6.10
N ALA A 357 0.08 13.72 -7.04
CA ALA A 357 -0.59 12.90 -8.06
C ALA A 357 -1.35 11.73 -7.43
N LEU A 358 -0.74 11.03 -6.46
CA LEU A 358 -1.40 9.99 -5.67
C LEU A 358 -2.61 10.56 -4.91
N GLY A 359 -2.46 11.72 -4.25
CA GLY A 359 -3.59 12.37 -3.57
C GLY A 359 -4.75 12.68 -4.50
N ARG A 360 -4.46 13.11 -5.74
CA ARG A 360 -5.50 13.29 -6.76
C ARG A 360 -6.16 11.96 -7.14
N CYS A 361 -5.40 10.88 -7.30
CA CYS A 361 -5.97 9.55 -7.53
C CYS A 361 -6.91 9.13 -6.39
N LEU A 362 -6.53 9.39 -5.15
CA LEU A 362 -7.36 9.10 -3.98
C LEU A 362 -8.65 9.92 -3.95
N ASP A 363 -8.60 11.21 -4.28
CA ASP A 363 -9.80 12.06 -4.43
C ASP A 363 -10.77 11.49 -5.48
N LEU A 364 -10.24 11.09 -6.63
CA LEU A 364 -11.05 10.50 -7.70
C LEU A 364 -11.63 9.15 -7.27
N MET A 365 -10.85 8.33 -6.58
CA MET A 365 -11.27 7.03 -6.07
C MET A 365 -12.33 7.18 -4.97
N TYR A 366 -12.20 8.19 -4.13
CA TYR A 366 -13.19 8.50 -3.11
C TYR A 366 -14.55 8.85 -3.73
N ALA A 367 -14.57 9.57 -4.86
CA ALA A 367 -15.80 9.86 -5.61
C ALA A 367 -16.44 8.63 -6.29
N LYS A 368 -15.78 7.46 -6.29
CA LYS A 368 -16.31 6.19 -6.79
C LYS A 368 -16.75 5.28 -5.64
N PRO A 369 -18.06 5.19 -5.33
CA PRO A 369 -18.54 4.41 -4.19
C PRO A 369 -18.29 2.89 -4.32
N SER A 370 -18.08 2.41 -5.55
CA SER A 370 -17.82 1.01 -5.87
C SER A 370 -16.95 0.86 -7.12
N GLY A 371 -16.44 -0.35 -7.33
CA GLY A 371 -15.62 -0.70 -8.48
C GLY A 371 -14.12 -0.57 -8.20
N ASN A 372 -13.34 -1.12 -9.14
CA ASN A 372 -11.89 -1.09 -9.15
C ASN A 372 -11.42 -0.24 -10.33
N TYR A 373 -10.38 0.54 -10.11
CA TYR A 373 -9.91 1.52 -11.10
C TYR A 373 -8.39 1.51 -11.20
N ALA A 374 -7.88 1.86 -12.38
CA ALA A 374 -6.50 2.25 -12.57
C ALA A 374 -6.40 3.77 -12.64
N CYS A 375 -5.46 4.36 -11.90
CA CYS A 375 -5.15 5.78 -12.03
C CYS A 375 -4.07 5.99 -13.09
N ARG A 376 -4.24 7.02 -13.91
CA ARG A 376 -3.35 7.40 -15.00
C ARG A 376 -3.11 8.90 -14.96
N ASN A 377 -1.97 9.33 -15.47
CA ASN A 377 -1.70 10.75 -15.71
C ASN A 377 -2.04 11.13 -17.15
N THR A 378 -2.15 12.44 -17.39
CA THR A 378 -2.18 13.02 -18.73
C THR A 378 -0.79 13.56 -19.06
N ALA A 379 -0.21 13.11 -20.17
CA ALA A 379 1.14 13.50 -20.56
C ALA A 379 1.34 15.03 -20.59
N GLY A 380 2.41 15.50 -19.97
CA GLY A 380 2.77 16.93 -19.91
C GLY A 380 1.87 17.78 -18.99
N GLN A 381 1.00 17.17 -18.19
CA GLN A 381 0.24 17.85 -17.15
C GLN A 381 0.79 17.54 -15.75
N ASP A 382 0.47 18.40 -14.79
CA ASP A 382 0.76 18.12 -13.39
C ASP A 382 -0.29 17.18 -12.77
N HIS A 383 -0.22 17.01 -11.45
CA HIS A 383 -1.16 16.23 -10.64
C HIS A 383 -2.65 16.57 -10.84
N ASN A 384 -3.04 17.70 -11.45
CA ASN A 384 -4.44 17.94 -11.79
C ASN A 384 -4.92 17.12 -12.99
N GLY A 385 -3.99 16.68 -13.84
CA GLY A 385 -4.23 15.88 -15.04
C GLY A 385 -4.42 14.38 -14.77
N MET A 386 -4.54 13.96 -13.50
CA MET A 386 -4.81 12.55 -13.18
C MET A 386 -6.27 12.18 -13.47
N PHE A 387 -6.48 10.96 -13.93
CA PHE A 387 -7.82 10.41 -14.20
C PHE A 387 -7.90 8.92 -13.88
N LEU A 388 -9.12 8.42 -13.69
CA LEU A 388 -9.38 7.00 -13.48
C LEU A 388 -9.89 6.34 -14.76
N THR A 389 -9.44 5.11 -14.97
CA THR A 389 -9.97 4.17 -15.97
C THR A 389 -10.51 2.94 -15.25
N GLY A 390 -11.52 2.28 -15.81
CA GLY A 390 -12.01 1.03 -15.24
C GLY A 390 -10.91 -0.03 -15.28
N ARG A 391 -10.70 -0.74 -14.16
CA ARG A 391 -9.83 -1.91 -14.15
C ARG A 391 -10.65 -3.15 -14.56
N PRO A 392 -10.22 -3.90 -15.58
CA PRO A 392 -10.89 -5.13 -15.99
C PRO A 392 -11.03 -6.16 -14.87
#